data_AF-A0AAU6JK33-F1
#
_entry.id   AF-A0AAU6JK33-F1
#
_cell.length_a   1.000
_cell.length_b   1.000
_cell.length_c   1.000
_cell.angle_alpha   90.00
_cell.angle_beta   90.00
_cell.angle_gamma   90.00
#
_symmetry.space_group_name_H-M   'P 1'
#
loop_
_entity.id
_entity.type
_entity.pdbx_description
1 polymer ?
#
loop_
_entity_poly.entity_id
_entity_poly.type
_entity_poly.pdbx_seq_one_letter_code
_entity_poly.pdbx_strand_id
1 'polypeptide(L)'
;MEQLRALRPDRIGRAFHSTEPVDFRWAMRRLRRVPQPRRNAARRLVRLMYRPLTAGTKIRLLGLASSVALLTLAGVAGVLGAPADTDRRWALDYLFADNTDLRGVSLSLLQDPAGLVVLAVVFVTPVFCCQQVLAIRDFVQMNVRNGGAERLSEAQVRRLNLLVRRTNRWLAALGRRDVSLAVAVAMATATYFLHAFVNTHGLLEAWNPTGLPDPVWRSAVYDGWWANRHTHPEMAVALCAAGTYAFYFLAKQLVMGVVFTVYLYRSAVIGFGVTPNMRFDSDGFRGLRPLRQFMLWTYGSALAHLIGLLVFFTVWLPAASWMVFVVLVVMVVDMLVIVYPSSIGYHSALLVKQKHVKWLYRTLPENERDPATAQVWAVPVLPVTTRRATTGITLYLLVPAVPALIPIIFQRL
;
A
#
# COMPACT_ATOMS: atom_id res chain seq x y z
N MET A 1 3.50 -3.45 -38.87
CA MET A 1 3.89 -3.85 -37.50
C MET A 1 2.65 -3.89 -36.60
N GLU A 2 2.49 -4.96 -35.81
CA GLU A 2 1.43 -5.06 -34.79
C GLU A 2 1.76 -4.19 -33.58
N GLN A 3 0.80 -3.41 -33.05
CA GLN A 3 1.01 -2.60 -31.85
C GLN A 3 1.01 -3.47 -30.57
N LEU A 4 1.88 -3.11 -29.62
CA LEU A 4 1.93 -3.78 -28.32
C LEU A 4 0.72 -3.42 -27.44
N ARG A 5 0.05 -4.44 -26.92
CA ARG A 5 -1.14 -4.29 -26.06
C ARG A 5 -0.73 -3.87 -24.65
N ALA A 6 -1.51 -2.96 -24.06
CA ALA A 6 -1.29 -2.53 -22.67
C ALA A 6 -1.80 -3.55 -21.63
N LEU A 7 -1.19 -3.54 -20.46
CA LEU A 7 -1.74 -4.18 -19.26
C LEU A 7 -2.97 -3.41 -18.78
N ARG A 8 -3.94 -4.12 -18.19
CA ARG A 8 -5.18 -3.56 -17.64
C ARG A 8 -5.39 -3.98 -16.18
N PRO A 9 -4.52 -3.56 -15.24
CA PRO A 9 -4.66 -3.85 -13.81
C PRO A 9 -5.84 -3.10 -13.18
N ASP A 10 -6.37 -2.06 -13.82
CA ASP A 10 -7.62 -1.40 -13.43
C ASP A 10 -8.82 -2.37 -13.38
N ARG A 11 -8.74 -3.49 -14.12
CA ARG A 11 -9.76 -4.54 -14.10
C ARG A 11 -9.93 -5.25 -12.77
N ILE A 12 -9.02 -5.13 -11.81
CA ILE A 12 -9.11 -5.83 -10.51
C ILE A 12 -10.22 -5.28 -9.59
N GLY A 13 -10.86 -4.15 -9.92
CA GLY A 13 -12.00 -3.64 -9.17
C GLY A 13 -12.55 -2.32 -9.67
N ARG A 14 -13.87 -2.12 -9.53
CA ARG A 14 -14.59 -0.93 -10.03
C ARG A 14 -14.08 0.40 -9.48
N ALA A 15 -13.51 0.42 -8.27
CA ALA A 15 -12.90 1.61 -7.68
C ALA A 15 -11.72 2.14 -8.51
N PHE A 16 -11.01 1.26 -9.24
CA PHE A 16 -9.86 1.61 -10.07
C PHE A 16 -10.23 2.06 -11.48
N HIS A 17 -11.47 1.84 -11.92
CA HIS A 17 -11.95 2.39 -13.18
C HIS A 17 -12.24 3.89 -13.04
N SER A 18 -11.61 4.69 -13.90
CA SER A 18 -12.13 6.02 -14.22
C SER A 18 -13.55 5.85 -14.73
N THR A 19 -14.52 6.45 -14.06
CA THR A 19 -15.90 6.47 -14.56
C THR A 19 -15.90 7.29 -15.84
N GLU A 20 -16.33 6.70 -16.95
CA GLU A 20 -16.76 7.51 -18.08
C GLU A 20 -17.86 8.47 -17.59
N PRO A 21 -17.89 9.72 -18.05
CA PRO A 21 -18.86 10.69 -17.60
C PRO A 21 -20.21 10.43 -18.28
N VAL A 22 -20.90 9.39 -17.80
CA VAL A 22 -22.35 9.25 -17.89
C VAL A 22 -22.94 10.59 -17.42
N ASP A 23 -23.96 11.07 -18.13
CA ASP A 23 -24.63 12.37 -17.97
C ASP A 23 -23.89 13.66 -18.40
N PHE A 24 -22.57 13.68 -18.63
CA PHE A 24 -21.92 14.91 -19.17
C PHE A 24 -22.50 15.32 -20.53
N ARG A 25 -22.85 14.35 -21.40
CA ARG A 25 -23.52 14.63 -22.68
C ARG A 25 -24.90 15.26 -22.49
N TRP A 26 -25.63 14.92 -21.43
CA TRP A 26 -26.97 15.42 -21.16
C TRP A 26 -26.92 16.82 -20.51
N ALA A 27 -26.03 17.03 -19.54
CA ALA A 27 -25.73 18.35 -18.98
C ALA A 27 -25.26 19.34 -20.06
N MET A 28 -24.39 18.92 -20.97
CA MET A 28 -23.95 19.73 -22.12
C MET A 28 -25.05 20.02 -23.13
N ARG A 29 -26.08 19.18 -23.27
CA ARG A 29 -27.29 19.48 -24.06
C ARG A 29 -28.13 20.56 -23.39
N ARG A 30 -28.39 20.48 -22.08
CA ARG A 30 -29.12 21.52 -21.32
C ARG A 30 -28.40 22.87 -21.36
N LEU A 31 -27.06 22.89 -21.28
CA LEU A 31 -26.25 24.12 -21.43
C LEU A 31 -26.42 24.87 -22.76
N ARG A 32 -26.96 24.23 -23.82
CA ARG A 32 -27.28 24.93 -25.08
C ARG A 32 -28.46 25.90 -24.96
N ARG A 33 -29.31 25.76 -23.92
CA ARG A 33 -30.44 26.66 -23.64
C ARG A 33 -30.05 27.88 -22.79
N VAL A 34 -28.84 27.91 -22.23
CA VAL A 34 -28.37 29.04 -21.41
C VAL A 34 -27.89 30.20 -22.31
N PRO A 35 -28.27 31.47 -22.03
CA PRO A 35 -27.79 32.64 -22.75
C PRO A 35 -26.26 32.76 -22.78
N GLN A 36 -25.75 33.28 -23.90
CA GLN A 36 -24.32 33.33 -24.23
C GLN A 36 -23.40 33.92 -23.13
N PRO A 37 -23.72 35.02 -22.43
CA PRO A 37 -22.84 35.55 -21.38
C PRO A 37 -22.70 34.61 -20.16
N ARG A 38 -23.77 33.91 -19.76
CA ARG A 38 -23.74 32.96 -18.63
C ARG A 38 -23.25 31.56 -19.00
N ARG A 39 -23.29 31.22 -20.31
CA ARG A 39 -22.92 29.89 -20.84
C ARG A 39 -21.47 29.49 -20.53
N ASN A 40 -20.53 30.44 -20.47
CA ASN A 40 -19.11 30.13 -20.20
C ASN A 40 -18.85 29.80 -18.72
N ALA A 41 -19.45 30.55 -17.79
CA ALA A 41 -19.41 30.22 -16.35
C ALA A 41 -20.10 28.87 -16.08
N ALA A 42 -21.30 28.68 -16.61
CA ALA A 42 -22.04 27.42 -16.46
C ALA A 42 -21.31 26.21 -17.09
N ARG A 43 -20.62 26.38 -18.22
CA ARG A 43 -19.72 25.35 -18.78
C ARG A 43 -18.54 25.02 -17.88
N ARG A 44 -17.91 26.00 -17.21
CA ARG A 44 -16.82 25.76 -16.25
C ARG A 44 -17.35 25.00 -15.02
N LEU A 45 -18.48 25.42 -14.49
CA LEU A 45 -19.12 24.82 -13.31
C LEU A 45 -19.58 23.38 -13.57
N VAL A 46 -20.21 23.12 -14.73
CA VAL A 46 -20.54 21.74 -15.18
C VAL A 46 -19.27 20.92 -15.45
N ARG A 47 -18.19 21.49 -16.02
CA ARG A 47 -16.91 20.77 -16.18
C ARG A 47 -16.22 20.47 -14.85
N LEU A 48 -16.49 21.24 -13.79
CA LEU A 48 -16.03 20.97 -12.43
C LEU A 48 -16.87 19.85 -11.78
N MET A 49 -18.20 19.98 -11.79
CA MET A 49 -19.11 19.00 -11.19
C MET A 49 -19.09 17.63 -11.88
N TYR A 50 -18.95 17.60 -13.21
CA TYR A 50 -18.89 16.37 -14.01
C TYR A 50 -17.46 15.98 -14.41
N ARG A 51 -16.43 16.50 -13.71
CA ARG A 51 -15.06 16.04 -13.95
C ARG A 51 -14.97 14.59 -13.50
N PRO A 52 -14.67 13.61 -14.38
CA PRO A 52 -14.64 12.22 -13.98
C PRO A 52 -13.56 12.02 -12.92
N LEU A 53 -13.99 11.68 -11.70
CA LEU A 53 -13.07 11.47 -10.58
C LEU A 53 -12.08 10.36 -10.95
N THR A 54 -10.79 10.66 -10.81
CA THR A 54 -9.75 9.64 -10.97
C THR A 54 -9.91 8.59 -9.88
N ALA A 55 -9.46 7.35 -10.12
CA ALA A 55 -9.46 6.29 -9.12
C ALA A 55 -8.82 6.75 -7.78
N GLY A 56 -7.68 7.44 -7.86
CA GLY A 56 -6.99 7.98 -6.70
C GLY A 56 -7.81 9.06 -5.97
N THR A 57 -8.59 9.88 -6.68
CA THR A 57 -9.50 10.85 -6.06
C THR A 57 -10.66 10.15 -5.34
N LYS A 58 -11.28 9.15 -5.98
CA LYS A 58 -12.37 8.36 -5.36
C LYS A 58 -11.92 7.69 -4.07
N ILE A 59 -10.77 7.04 -4.10
CA ILE A 59 -10.22 6.29 -2.97
C ILE A 59 -9.83 7.24 -1.83
N ARG A 60 -9.23 8.39 -2.11
CA ARG A 60 -8.94 9.42 -1.08
C ARG A 60 -10.20 10.01 -0.46
N LEU A 61 -11.24 10.29 -1.26
CA LEU A 61 -12.51 10.80 -0.76
C LEU A 61 -13.22 9.78 0.13
N LEU A 62 -13.21 8.50 -0.24
CA LEU A 62 -13.78 7.44 0.59
C LEU A 62 -12.98 7.26 1.88
N GLY A 63 -11.64 7.29 1.81
CA GLY A 63 -10.76 7.25 2.98
C GLY A 63 -11.06 8.40 3.94
N LEU A 64 -11.07 9.64 3.44
CA LEU A 64 -11.42 10.84 4.21
C LEU A 64 -12.81 10.74 4.85
N ALA A 65 -13.82 10.33 4.10
CA ALA A 65 -15.18 10.15 4.61
C ALA A 65 -15.25 9.07 5.70
N SER A 66 -14.49 7.98 5.54
CA SER A 66 -14.43 6.89 6.53
C SER A 66 -13.68 7.31 7.80
N SER A 67 -12.59 8.08 7.68
CA SER A 67 -11.87 8.63 8.84
C SER A 67 -12.73 9.65 9.59
N VAL A 68 -13.42 10.56 8.89
CA VAL A 68 -14.37 11.49 9.52
C VAL A 68 -15.50 10.74 10.21
N ALA A 69 -16.11 9.74 9.56
CA ALA A 69 -17.17 8.93 10.17
C ALA A 69 -16.69 8.18 11.42
N LEU A 70 -15.48 7.60 11.41
CA LEU A 70 -14.90 6.93 12.58
C LEU A 70 -14.63 7.91 13.73
N LEU A 71 -14.11 9.10 13.44
CA LEU A 71 -13.90 10.15 14.46
C LEU A 71 -15.22 10.67 15.04
N THR A 72 -16.26 10.84 14.21
CA THR A 72 -17.60 11.21 14.68
C THR A 72 -18.21 10.11 15.55
N LEU A 73 -18.08 8.84 15.16
CA LEU A 73 -18.53 7.70 15.98
C LEU A 73 -17.78 7.64 17.32
N ALA A 74 -16.46 7.80 17.32
CA ALA A 74 -15.66 7.85 18.54
C ALA A 74 -16.07 9.02 19.47
N GLY A 75 -16.42 10.17 18.89
CA GLY A 75 -16.94 11.32 19.62
C GLY A 75 -18.31 11.06 20.25
N VAL A 76 -19.24 10.49 19.49
CA VAL A 76 -20.59 10.12 19.98
C VAL A 76 -20.54 9.02 21.04
N ALA A 77 -19.64 8.04 20.91
CA ALA A 77 -19.42 6.98 21.88
C ALA A 77 -18.64 7.42 23.13
N GLY A 78 -18.17 8.68 23.19
CA GLY A 78 -17.41 9.20 24.33
C GLY A 78 -16.02 8.57 24.49
N VAL A 79 -15.45 8.00 23.42
CA VAL A 79 -14.13 7.33 23.40
C VAL A 79 -13.09 8.05 22.56
N LEU A 80 -13.40 9.23 22.01
CA LEU A 80 -12.43 10.06 21.31
C LEU A 80 -11.40 10.68 22.28
N GLY A 81 -11.87 11.12 23.45
CA GLY A 81 -11.06 11.65 24.55
C GLY A 81 -11.88 11.62 25.84
N ALA A 82 -11.28 12.03 26.97
CA ALA A 82 -11.91 11.86 28.28
C ALA A 82 -13.28 12.57 28.40
N PRO A 83 -14.31 11.91 28.98
CA PRO A 83 -15.50 12.59 29.45
C PRO A 83 -15.17 13.47 30.67
N ALA A 84 -16.05 14.41 30.99
CA ALA A 84 -15.82 15.42 32.03
C ALA A 84 -15.95 14.93 33.49
N ASP A 85 -16.25 13.65 33.71
CA ASP A 85 -16.42 13.07 35.05
C ASP A 85 -15.07 12.75 35.72
N THR A 86 -14.95 13.13 36.99
CA THR A 86 -13.72 13.05 37.81
C THR A 86 -13.21 11.63 38.08
N ASP A 87 -14.02 10.62 37.80
CA ASP A 87 -13.78 9.24 38.23
C ASP A 87 -13.14 8.36 37.14
N ARG A 88 -12.89 8.88 35.94
CA ARG A 88 -12.17 8.15 34.87
C ARG A 88 -10.72 8.61 34.74
N ARG A 89 -9.78 7.67 34.90
CA ARG A 89 -8.32 7.89 34.77
C ARG A 89 -7.78 7.22 33.52
N TRP A 90 -6.77 7.82 32.88
CA TRP A 90 -6.23 7.27 31.63
C TRP A 90 -5.30 6.11 31.95
N ALA A 91 -5.29 5.06 31.12
CA ALA A 91 -4.38 3.94 31.29
C ALA A 91 -2.88 4.36 31.30
N LEU A 92 -2.55 5.47 30.64
CA LEU A 92 -1.20 6.07 30.64
C LEU A 92 -0.90 6.91 31.90
N ASP A 93 -1.88 7.39 32.65
CA ASP A 93 -1.65 8.20 33.86
C ASP A 93 -0.97 7.35 34.96
N TYR A 94 -1.23 6.03 34.96
CA TYR A 94 -0.62 5.06 35.88
C TYR A 94 0.88 4.85 35.64
N LEU A 95 1.47 5.38 34.56
CA LEU A 95 2.94 5.45 34.40
C LEU A 95 3.59 6.45 35.37
N PHE A 96 2.80 7.38 35.93
CA PHE A 96 3.29 8.51 36.73
C PHE A 96 2.49 8.71 38.03
N ALA A 97 1.70 7.71 38.46
CA ALA A 97 0.81 7.81 39.61
C ALA A 97 1.04 6.67 40.62
N ASP A 98 1.21 7.04 41.89
CA ASP A 98 1.47 6.11 43.01
C ASP A 98 0.24 5.31 43.47
N ASN A 99 -0.93 5.50 42.86
CA ASN A 99 -2.21 4.95 43.32
C ASN A 99 -2.72 3.79 42.45
N THR A 100 -3.08 2.68 43.10
CA THR A 100 -3.44 1.40 42.47
C THR A 100 -4.94 1.15 42.26
N ASP A 101 -5.82 2.13 42.49
CA ASP A 101 -7.26 1.96 42.21
C ASP A 101 -7.51 1.92 40.71
N LEU A 102 -8.02 0.79 40.21
CA LEU A 102 -8.33 0.55 38.78
C LEU A 102 -9.77 0.92 38.38
N ARG A 103 -10.57 1.48 39.29
CA ARG A 103 -11.92 1.94 38.95
C ARG A 103 -11.85 3.07 37.94
N GLY A 104 -12.60 2.93 36.85
CA GLY A 104 -12.71 3.96 35.81
C GLY A 104 -11.50 4.08 34.87
N VAL A 105 -10.60 3.09 34.82
CA VAL A 105 -9.52 3.04 33.82
C VAL A 105 -10.10 3.11 32.39
N SER A 106 -9.53 3.98 31.55
CA SER A 106 -9.92 4.17 30.16
C SER A 106 -8.71 4.14 29.22
N LEU A 107 -8.85 3.47 28.09
CA LEU A 107 -7.92 3.51 26.96
C LEU A 107 -8.69 4.02 25.73
N SER A 108 -8.92 5.34 25.73
CA SER A 108 -9.61 6.03 24.66
C SER A 108 -8.78 6.08 23.37
N LEU A 109 -9.41 6.35 22.22
CA LEU A 109 -8.77 6.27 20.90
C LEU A 109 -7.54 7.19 20.77
N LEU A 110 -7.57 8.39 21.36
CA LEU A 110 -6.42 9.31 21.34
C LEU A 110 -5.29 8.91 22.31
N GLN A 111 -5.55 8.01 23.26
CA GLN A 111 -4.56 7.43 24.19
C GLN A 111 -3.99 6.10 23.70
N ASP A 112 -4.53 5.56 22.61
CA ASP A 112 -4.05 4.34 21.95
C ASP A 112 -3.25 4.72 20.69
N PRO A 113 -1.97 5.16 20.82
CA PRO A 113 -1.14 5.52 19.67
C PRO A 113 -0.94 4.32 18.73
N ALA A 114 -1.06 3.10 19.25
CA ALA A 114 -1.01 1.89 18.43
C ALA A 114 -2.23 1.79 17.51
N GLY A 115 -3.43 1.97 18.06
CA GLY A 115 -4.68 2.09 17.33
C GLY A 115 -4.65 3.20 16.28
N LEU A 116 -4.13 4.39 16.62
CA LEU A 116 -3.99 5.49 15.66
C LEU A 116 -3.06 5.14 14.49
N VAL A 117 -1.92 4.50 14.74
CA VAL A 117 -0.99 4.04 13.69
C VAL A 117 -1.64 2.95 12.83
N VAL A 118 -2.29 1.96 13.44
CA VAL A 118 -3.00 0.89 12.71
C VAL A 118 -4.10 1.46 11.83
N LEU A 119 -4.92 2.39 12.34
CA LEU A 119 -5.96 3.06 11.56
C LEU A 119 -5.37 3.90 10.42
N ALA A 120 -4.26 4.61 10.64
CA ALA A 120 -3.58 5.36 9.59
C ALA A 120 -3.09 4.43 8.45
N VAL A 121 -2.50 3.28 8.79
CA VAL A 121 -2.07 2.24 7.83
C VAL A 121 -3.29 1.66 7.08
N VAL A 122 -4.38 1.37 7.78
CA VAL A 122 -5.66 0.91 7.21
C VAL A 122 -6.21 1.90 6.17
N PHE A 123 -6.27 3.20 6.50
CA PHE A 123 -6.82 4.22 5.59
C PHE A 123 -5.91 4.56 4.40
N VAL A 124 -4.58 4.47 4.55
CA VAL A 124 -3.65 4.74 3.44
C VAL A 124 -3.47 3.54 2.49
N THR A 125 -3.69 2.30 2.96
CA THR A 125 -3.50 1.06 2.18
C THR A 125 -4.17 1.11 0.79
N PRO A 126 -5.47 1.46 0.64
CA PRO A 126 -6.13 1.59 -0.66
C PRO A 126 -5.46 2.61 -1.60
N VAL A 127 -4.82 3.65 -1.07
CA VAL A 127 -4.08 4.65 -1.86
C VAL A 127 -2.82 4.02 -2.45
N PHE A 128 -2.08 3.23 -1.68
CA PHE A 128 -0.92 2.47 -2.19
C PHE A 128 -1.33 1.52 -3.32
N CYS A 129 -2.38 0.72 -3.12
CA CYS A 129 -2.91 -0.17 -4.16
C CYS A 129 -3.23 0.61 -5.45
N CYS A 130 -3.90 1.76 -5.33
CA CYS A 130 -4.27 2.58 -6.49
C CYS A 130 -3.05 3.07 -7.27
N GLN A 131 -1.98 3.49 -6.58
CA GLN A 131 -0.79 4.02 -7.23
C GLN A 131 0.00 2.91 -7.94
N GLN A 132 0.09 1.72 -7.35
CA GLN A 132 0.67 0.54 -8.00
C GLN A 132 -0.14 0.10 -9.23
N VAL A 133 -1.46 0.06 -9.15
CA VAL A 133 -2.35 -0.23 -10.30
C VAL A 133 -2.06 0.73 -11.47
N LEU A 134 -1.97 2.04 -11.19
CA LEU A 134 -1.66 3.03 -12.21
C LEU A 134 -0.26 2.81 -12.83
N ALA A 135 0.77 2.55 -12.00
CA ALA A 135 2.12 2.37 -12.51
C ALA A 135 2.31 1.04 -13.28
N ILE A 136 1.64 -0.05 -12.89
CA ILE A 136 1.63 -1.33 -13.63
C ILE A 136 0.95 -1.17 -15.00
N ARG A 137 -0.14 -0.39 -15.08
CA ARG A 137 -0.84 -0.10 -16.35
C ARG A 137 0.10 0.59 -17.34
N ASP A 138 0.90 1.52 -16.84
CA ASP A 138 1.76 2.39 -17.66
C ASP A 138 3.10 1.72 -18.03
N PHE A 139 3.45 0.59 -17.41
CA PHE A 139 4.71 -0.15 -17.62
C PHE A 139 5.01 -0.51 -19.09
N VAL A 140 4.01 -1.02 -19.82
CA VAL A 140 4.22 -1.39 -21.24
C VAL A 140 4.50 -0.15 -22.08
N GLN A 141 3.72 0.93 -21.88
CA GLN A 141 3.87 2.17 -22.62
C GLN A 141 5.21 2.86 -22.31
N MET A 142 5.67 2.80 -21.06
CA MET A 142 7.00 3.27 -20.65
C MET A 142 8.10 2.57 -21.46
N ASN A 143 8.13 1.23 -21.47
CA ASN A 143 9.16 0.49 -22.23
C ASN A 143 9.04 0.69 -23.75
N VAL A 144 7.83 0.86 -24.30
CA VAL A 144 7.65 1.21 -25.73
C VAL A 144 8.29 2.57 -26.05
N ARG A 145 8.00 3.61 -25.25
CA ARG A 145 8.57 4.97 -25.43
C ARG A 145 10.09 5.01 -25.30
N ASN A 146 10.66 4.10 -24.51
CA ASN A 146 12.12 4.01 -24.30
C ASN A 146 12.83 3.13 -25.36
N GLY A 147 12.17 2.82 -26.49
CA GLY A 147 12.75 2.01 -27.57
C GLY A 147 12.84 0.51 -27.26
N GLY A 148 12.11 0.01 -26.26
CA GLY A 148 12.07 -1.42 -25.92
C GLY A 148 11.34 -2.28 -26.97
N ALA A 149 10.41 -1.67 -27.73
CA ALA A 149 9.70 -2.34 -28.82
C ALA A 149 10.53 -2.47 -30.11
N GLU A 150 11.40 -1.50 -30.40
CA GLU A 150 12.30 -1.47 -31.58
C GLU A 150 13.26 -2.68 -31.63
N ARG A 151 13.46 -3.36 -30.49
CA ARG A 151 14.40 -4.46 -30.30
C ARG A 151 13.78 -5.85 -30.46
N LEU A 152 12.47 -5.93 -30.73
CA LEU A 152 11.73 -7.17 -30.83
C LEU A 152 11.43 -7.50 -32.29
N SER A 153 11.70 -8.74 -32.70
CA SER A 153 11.15 -9.31 -33.93
C SER A 153 9.62 -9.41 -33.85
N GLU A 154 8.93 -9.47 -35.00
CA GLU A 154 7.48 -9.64 -35.02
C GLU A 154 6.99 -10.88 -34.26
N ALA A 155 7.77 -11.97 -34.29
CA ALA A 155 7.45 -13.18 -33.54
C ALA A 155 7.51 -12.94 -32.02
N GLN A 156 8.45 -12.13 -31.54
CA GLN A 156 8.51 -11.71 -30.13
C GLN A 156 7.36 -10.77 -29.76
N VAL A 157 6.99 -9.83 -30.65
CA VAL A 157 5.81 -8.95 -30.46
C VAL A 157 4.52 -9.78 -30.34
N ARG A 158 4.31 -10.78 -31.21
CA ARG A 158 3.17 -11.71 -31.13
C ARG A 158 3.17 -12.50 -29.82
N ARG A 159 4.32 -13.06 -29.40
CA ARG A 159 4.47 -13.77 -28.11
C ARG A 159 4.18 -12.86 -26.91
N LEU A 160 4.62 -11.61 -26.94
CA LEU A 160 4.38 -10.62 -25.90
C LEU A 160 2.90 -10.21 -25.83
N ASN A 161 2.23 -9.99 -26.96
CA ASN A 161 0.79 -9.72 -27.01
C ASN A 161 -0.04 -10.91 -26.48
N LEU A 162 0.37 -12.15 -26.73
CA LEU A 162 -0.21 -13.35 -26.12
C LEU A 162 -0.01 -13.39 -24.60
N LEU A 163 1.16 -13.01 -24.09
CA LEU A 163 1.47 -12.91 -22.67
C LEU A 163 0.65 -11.81 -21.97
N VAL A 164 0.54 -10.61 -22.56
CA VAL A 164 -0.33 -9.53 -22.09
C VAL A 164 -1.79 -10.00 -22.04
N ARG A 165 -2.27 -10.72 -23.07
CA ARG A 165 -3.62 -11.30 -23.09
C ARG A 165 -3.84 -12.37 -22.00
N ARG A 166 -2.83 -13.15 -21.63
CA ARG A 166 -2.87 -14.09 -20.50
C ARG A 166 -2.94 -13.33 -19.16
N THR A 167 -2.07 -12.34 -18.96
CA THR A 167 -2.01 -11.51 -17.74
C THR A 167 -3.31 -10.72 -17.54
N ASN A 168 -3.85 -10.10 -18.58
CA ASN A 168 -5.12 -9.36 -18.53
C ASN A 168 -6.36 -10.26 -18.30
N ARG A 169 -6.25 -11.59 -18.50
CA ARG A 169 -7.30 -12.55 -18.08
C ARG A 169 -7.22 -12.83 -16.58
N TRP A 170 -6.02 -13.01 -16.02
CA TRP A 170 -5.84 -13.14 -14.56
C TRP A 170 -6.30 -11.88 -13.81
N LEU A 171 -5.92 -10.69 -14.28
CA LEU A 171 -6.37 -9.41 -13.70
C LEU A 171 -7.88 -9.21 -13.82
N ALA A 172 -8.51 -9.68 -14.90
CA ALA A 172 -9.96 -9.68 -15.04
C ALA A 172 -10.65 -10.70 -14.11
N ALA A 173 -10.05 -11.88 -13.91
CA ALA A 173 -10.56 -12.89 -12.98
C ALA A 173 -10.57 -12.37 -11.54
N LEU A 174 -9.46 -11.76 -11.09
CA LEU A 174 -9.33 -11.14 -9.76
C LEU A 174 -10.35 -10.01 -9.52
N GLY A 175 -10.82 -9.36 -10.59
CA GLY A 175 -11.84 -8.31 -10.55
C GLY A 175 -13.28 -8.75 -10.81
N ARG A 176 -13.54 -10.05 -11.01
CA ARG A 176 -14.92 -10.54 -11.09
C ARG A 176 -15.66 -10.27 -9.78
N ARG A 177 -16.99 -10.11 -9.86
CA ARG A 177 -17.84 -9.78 -8.69
C ARG A 177 -17.81 -10.88 -7.64
N ASP A 178 -17.94 -12.13 -8.05
CA ASP A 178 -17.89 -13.33 -7.22
C ASP A 178 -16.53 -13.48 -6.52
N VAL A 179 -15.43 -13.36 -7.26
CA VAL A 179 -14.07 -13.39 -6.67
C VAL A 179 -13.87 -12.23 -5.70
N SER A 180 -14.33 -11.03 -6.05
CA SER A 180 -14.25 -9.86 -5.16
C SER A 180 -15.06 -10.04 -3.88
N LEU A 181 -16.25 -10.62 -3.96
CA LEU A 181 -17.10 -10.93 -2.81
C LEU A 181 -16.46 -12.02 -1.94
N ALA A 182 -15.93 -13.09 -2.53
CA ALA A 182 -15.23 -14.14 -1.80
C ALA A 182 -14.02 -13.62 -1.04
N VAL A 183 -13.19 -12.75 -1.66
CA VAL A 183 -12.09 -12.07 -0.94
C VAL A 183 -12.63 -11.16 0.16
N ALA A 184 -13.68 -10.37 -0.08
CA ALA A 184 -14.25 -9.49 0.94
C ALA A 184 -14.79 -10.27 2.15
N VAL A 185 -15.52 -11.38 1.93
CA VAL A 185 -16.02 -12.26 3.00
C VAL A 185 -14.85 -12.92 3.74
N ALA A 186 -13.87 -13.48 3.05
CA ALA A 186 -12.71 -14.10 3.67
C ALA A 186 -11.92 -13.11 4.54
N MET A 187 -11.74 -11.87 4.08
CA MET A 187 -11.09 -10.81 4.87
C MET A 187 -11.96 -10.29 6.01
N ALA A 188 -13.29 -10.29 5.88
CA ALA A 188 -14.21 -9.97 6.98
C ALA A 188 -14.12 -11.02 8.10
N THR A 189 -14.19 -12.29 7.73
CA THR A 189 -14.01 -13.43 8.65
C THR A 189 -12.64 -13.39 9.32
N ALA A 190 -11.55 -13.16 8.57
CA ALA A 190 -10.22 -13.04 9.13
C ALA A 190 -10.07 -11.84 10.08
N THR A 191 -10.63 -10.68 9.73
CA THR A 191 -10.60 -9.48 10.58
C THR A 191 -11.41 -9.68 11.86
N TYR A 192 -12.58 -10.33 11.77
CA TYR A 192 -13.39 -10.68 12.92
C TYR A 192 -12.66 -11.63 13.88
N PHE A 193 -12.06 -12.71 13.37
CA PHE A 193 -11.26 -13.61 14.20
C PHE A 193 -10.03 -12.93 14.80
N LEU A 194 -9.38 -12.03 14.06
CA LEU A 194 -8.25 -11.25 14.56
C LEU A 194 -8.69 -10.30 15.69
N HIS A 195 -9.80 -9.59 15.53
CA HIS A 195 -10.37 -8.73 16.59
C HIS A 195 -10.82 -9.55 17.80
N ALA A 196 -11.48 -10.69 17.59
CA ALA A 196 -11.85 -11.60 18.67
C ALA A 196 -10.61 -12.14 19.42
N PHE A 197 -9.52 -12.46 18.70
CA PHE A 197 -8.24 -12.86 19.29
C PHE A 197 -7.61 -11.72 20.10
N VAL A 198 -7.59 -10.48 19.58
CA VAL A 198 -7.10 -9.31 20.33
C VAL A 198 -7.94 -9.06 21.59
N ASN A 199 -9.27 -9.16 21.54
CA ASN A 199 -10.13 -9.02 22.74
C ASN A 199 -9.95 -10.13 23.79
N THR A 200 -9.31 -11.25 23.44
CA THR A 200 -9.16 -12.42 24.34
C THR A 200 -7.72 -12.70 24.75
N HIS A 201 -6.72 -12.24 23.98
CA HIS A 201 -5.32 -12.61 24.15
C HIS A 201 -4.32 -11.44 24.11
N GLY A 202 -4.66 -10.24 23.60
CA GLY A 202 -3.90 -9.02 23.94
C GLY A 202 -4.13 -8.69 25.43
N LEU A 203 -3.61 -7.64 26.05
CA LEU A 203 -2.86 -6.42 25.70
C LEU A 203 -1.73 -6.37 26.77
N LEU A 204 -0.71 -5.53 26.59
CA LEU A 204 0.04 -4.90 27.70
C LEU A 204 0.56 -5.74 28.91
N GLU A 205 0.97 -7.00 28.73
CA GLU A 205 1.87 -7.64 29.73
C GLU A 205 3.16 -6.82 29.91
N ALA A 206 3.63 -6.23 28.81
CA ALA A 206 4.79 -5.33 28.78
C ALA A 206 4.51 -3.88 29.25
N TRP A 207 3.24 -3.48 29.45
CA TRP A 207 2.87 -2.13 29.92
C TRP A 207 1.90 -2.22 31.10
N ASN A 208 2.19 -3.09 32.07
CA ASN A 208 1.67 -2.93 33.42
C ASN A 208 2.65 -2.05 34.21
N PRO A 209 2.39 -0.75 34.40
CA PRO A 209 3.24 0.12 35.23
C PRO A 209 2.94 -0.06 36.72
N THR A 210 1.94 -0.86 37.08
CA THR A 210 1.46 -1.01 38.46
C THR A 210 2.03 -2.26 39.12
N GLY A 211 2.10 -2.27 40.45
CA GLY A 211 2.45 -3.47 41.23
C GLY A 211 1.35 -4.54 41.31
N LEU A 212 0.26 -4.41 40.55
CA LEU A 212 -0.84 -5.38 40.52
C LEU A 212 -0.52 -6.56 39.59
N PRO A 213 -1.13 -7.74 39.78
CA PRO A 213 -0.97 -8.85 38.83
C PRO A 213 -1.48 -8.48 37.43
N ASP A 214 -0.67 -8.76 36.40
CA ASP A 214 -0.99 -8.42 34.99
C ASP A 214 -2.41 -8.80 34.53
N PRO A 215 -3.00 -9.96 34.89
CA PRO A 215 -4.36 -10.29 34.46
C PRO A 215 -5.41 -9.29 34.96
N VAL A 216 -5.20 -8.69 36.14
CA VAL A 216 -6.12 -7.73 36.77
C VAL A 216 -6.03 -6.38 36.07
N TRP A 217 -4.80 -5.87 35.85
CA TRP A 217 -4.56 -4.66 35.07
C TRP A 217 -5.13 -4.78 33.64
N ARG A 218 -4.82 -5.89 32.96
CA ARG A 218 -5.28 -6.16 31.60
C ARG A 218 -6.81 -6.15 31.50
N SER A 219 -7.53 -6.78 32.41
CA SER A 219 -9.00 -6.79 32.39
C SER A 219 -9.57 -5.37 32.47
N ALA A 220 -9.10 -4.56 33.42
CA ALA A 220 -9.58 -3.19 33.60
C ALA A 220 -9.28 -2.29 32.39
N VAL A 221 -8.07 -2.39 31.81
CA VAL A 221 -7.70 -1.66 30.59
C VAL A 221 -8.55 -2.10 29.39
N TYR A 222 -8.89 -3.39 29.28
CA TYR A 222 -9.75 -3.89 28.21
C TYR A 222 -11.16 -3.36 28.29
N ASP A 223 -11.78 -3.36 29.47
CA ASP A 223 -13.15 -2.89 29.65
C ASP A 223 -13.28 -1.40 29.25
N GLY A 224 -12.22 -0.62 29.51
CA GLY A 224 -12.05 0.76 29.06
C GLY A 224 -11.50 0.97 27.64
N TRP A 225 -11.26 -0.07 26.84
CA TRP A 225 -10.67 0.06 25.50
C TRP A 225 -11.70 0.52 24.46
N TRP A 226 -11.37 1.59 23.71
CA TRP A 226 -12.24 2.22 22.71
C TRP A 226 -12.81 1.28 21.62
N ALA A 227 -12.21 0.10 21.39
CA ALA A 227 -12.66 -0.89 20.40
C ALA A 227 -13.10 -2.23 21.02
N ASN A 228 -13.35 -2.28 22.33
CA ASN A 228 -13.89 -3.46 23.00
C ASN A 228 -15.32 -3.77 22.50
N ARG A 229 -15.55 -5.01 22.07
CA ARG A 229 -16.84 -5.47 21.52
C ARG A 229 -18.01 -5.46 22.50
N HIS A 230 -17.74 -5.44 23.81
CA HIS A 230 -18.73 -5.53 24.87
C HIS A 230 -19.14 -4.15 25.39
N THR A 231 -18.18 -3.23 25.55
CA THR A 231 -18.43 -1.87 26.06
C THR A 231 -18.62 -0.83 24.94
N HIS A 232 -18.00 -1.03 23.76
CA HIS A 232 -18.06 -0.11 22.61
C HIS A 232 -18.33 -0.87 21.29
N PRO A 233 -19.49 -1.55 21.16
CA PRO A 233 -19.79 -2.43 20.03
C PRO A 233 -19.79 -1.72 18.66
N GLU A 234 -20.25 -0.46 18.59
CA GLU A 234 -20.22 0.35 17.39
C GLU A 234 -18.79 0.64 16.89
N MET A 235 -17.86 0.87 17.80
CA MET A 235 -16.45 1.11 17.48
C MET A 235 -15.73 -0.19 17.10
N ALA A 236 -16.04 -1.30 17.77
CA ALA A 236 -15.60 -2.63 17.37
C ALA A 236 -16.04 -3.00 15.94
N VAL A 237 -17.30 -2.72 15.59
CA VAL A 237 -17.83 -2.93 14.23
C VAL A 237 -17.15 -1.99 13.22
N ALA A 238 -16.94 -0.71 13.56
CA ALA A 238 -16.25 0.25 12.72
C ALA A 238 -14.79 -0.17 12.42
N LEU A 239 -14.06 -0.62 13.44
CA LEU A 239 -12.69 -1.16 13.30
C LEU A 239 -12.68 -2.42 12.43
N CYS A 240 -13.60 -3.37 12.66
CA CYS A 240 -13.72 -4.57 11.83
C CYS A 240 -14.04 -4.24 10.37
N ALA A 241 -14.93 -3.27 10.10
CA ALA A 241 -15.26 -2.84 8.74
C ALA A 241 -14.07 -2.15 8.05
N ALA A 242 -13.35 -1.27 8.76
CA ALA A 242 -12.17 -0.59 8.25
C ALA A 242 -11.03 -1.58 7.95
N GLY A 243 -10.75 -2.51 8.88
CA GLY A 243 -9.79 -3.59 8.70
C GLY A 243 -10.14 -4.48 7.51
N THR A 244 -11.39 -4.94 7.42
CA THR A 244 -11.91 -5.72 6.27
C THR A 244 -11.65 -5.01 4.95
N TYR A 245 -11.93 -3.71 4.90
CA TYR A 245 -11.73 -2.89 3.71
C TYR A 245 -10.24 -2.82 3.33
N ALA A 246 -9.34 -2.54 4.28
CA ALA A 246 -7.90 -2.51 4.02
C ALA A 246 -7.34 -3.87 3.61
N PHE A 247 -7.70 -4.96 4.30
CA PHE A 247 -7.25 -6.32 3.98
C PHE A 247 -7.77 -6.81 2.63
N TYR A 248 -9.00 -6.45 2.23
CA TYR A 248 -9.51 -6.71 0.89
C TYR A 248 -8.66 -6.04 -0.21
N PHE A 249 -8.24 -4.79 0.01
CA PHE A 249 -7.35 -4.08 -0.91
C PHE A 249 -5.94 -4.69 -0.91
N LEU A 250 -5.39 -5.01 0.26
CA LEU A 250 -4.07 -5.64 0.42
C LEU A 250 -4.00 -7.02 -0.25
N ALA A 251 -4.98 -7.89 -0.02
CA ALA A 251 -5.04 -9.22 -0.65
C ALA A 251 -5.05 -9.12 -2.19
N LYS A 252 -5.81 -8.16 -2.74
CA LYS A 252 -5.79 -7.89 -4.19
C LYS A 252 -4.47 -7.29 -4.68
N GLN A 253 -3.84 -6.42 -3.90
CA GLN A 253 -2.50 -5.91 -4.18
C GLN A 253 -1.47 -7.03 -4.25
N LEU A 254 -1.48 -7.98 -3.31
CA LEU A 254 -0.55 -9.11 -3.28
C LEU A 254 -0.71 -10.02 -4.51
N VAL A 255 -1.94 -10.44 -4.82
CA VAL A 255 -2.20 -11.27 -6.02
C VAL A 255 -1.84 -10.52 -7.31
N MET A 256 -2.13 -9.22 -7.40
CA MET A 256 -1.69 -8.39 -8.53
C MET A 256 -0.15 -8.32 -8.63
N GLY A 257 0.54 -8.18 -7.50
CA GLY A 257 2.02 -8.16 -7.43
C GLY A 257 2.64 -9.45 -7.94
N VAL A 258 2.10 -10.61 -7.54
CA VAL A 258 2.52 -11.92 -8.05
C VAL A 258 2.26 -12.04 -9.56
N VAL A 259 1.05 -11.69 -10.02
CA VAL A 259 0.68 -11.73 -11.45
C VAL A 259 1.58 -10.82 -12.30
N PHE A 260 1.91 -9.63 -11.80
CA PHE A 260 2.82 -8.69 -12.47
C PHE A 260 4.27 -9.19 -12.46
N THR A 261 4.71 -9.81 -11.38
CA THR A 261 6.06 -10.38 -11.27
C THR A 261 6.26 -11.55 -12.25
N VAL A 262 5.28 -12.45 -12.36
CA VAL A 262 5.26 -13.52 -13.38
C VAL A 262 5.24 -12.95 -14.80
N TYR A 263 4.53 -11.84 -15.03
CA TYR A 263 4.57 -11.12 -16.30
C TYR A 263 5.96 -10.55 -16.59
N LEU A 264 6.59 -9.85 -15.64
CA LEU A 264 7.93 -9.25 -15.76
C LEU A 264 8.98 -10.29 -16.11
N TYR A 265 9.00 -11.41 -15.38
CA TYR A 265 9.93 -12.51 -15.66
C TYR A 265 9.76 -13.04 -17.09
N ARG A 266 8.52 -13.36 -17.48
CA ARG A 266 8.22 -13.92 -18.81
C ARG A 266 8.44 -12.91 -19.94
N SER A 267 8.23 -11.61 -19.70
CA SER A 267 8.49 -10.58 -20.71
C SER A 267 9.99 -10.33 -20.88
N ALA A 268 10.76 -10.33 -19.78
CA ALA A 268 12.23 -10.23 -19.81
C ALA A 268 12.87 -11.40 -20.60
N VAL A 269 12.39 -12.63 -20.41
CA VAL A 269 12.82 -13.82 -21.19
C VAL A 269 12.51 -13.68 -22.69
N ILE A 270 11.43 -12.97 -23.08
CA ILE A 270 11.13 -12.67 -24.49
C ILE A 270 12.04 -11.55 -25.05
N GLY A 271 12.79 -10.85 -24.21
CA GLY A 271 13.62 -9.68 -24.55
C GLY A 271 12.99 -8.33 -24.21
N PHE A 272 11.78 -8.32 -23.62
CA PHE A 272 11.05 -7.12 -23.21
C PHE A 272 11.09 -6.93 -21.69
N GLY A 273 12.27 -6.56 -21.20
CA GLY A 273 12.49 -6.16 -19.80
C GLY A 273 12.40 -4.65 -19.59
N VAL A 274 12.71 -4.20 -18.37
CA VAL A 274 12.87 -2.77 -18.06
C VAL A 274 13.91 -2.15 -19.00
N THR A 275 13.46 -1.18 -19.79
CA THR A 275 14.27 -0.51 -20.80
C THR A 275 14.42 0.97 -20.45
N PRO A 276 15.56 1.40 -19.89
CA PRO A 276 15.92 2.81 -19.84
C PRO A 276 16.22 3.37 -21.24
N ASN A 277 15.78 4.59 -21.52
CA ASN A 277 16.10 5.32 -22.74
C ASN A 277 17.56 5.81 -22.68
N MET A 278 18.41 5.29 -23.56
CA MET A 278 19.82 5.69 -23.65
C MET A 278 20.06 6.89 -24.57
N ARG A 279 19.10 7.24 -25.44
CA ARG A 279 19.24 8.34 -26.41
C ARG A 279 18.81 9.69 -25.83
N PHE A 280 17.84 9.69 -24.91
CA PHE A 280 17.26 10.91 -24.37
C PHE A 280 16.77 10.71 -22.93
N ASP A 281 17.17 11.60 -22.03
CA ASP A 281 16.66 11.61 -20.65
C ASP A 281 15.49 12.58 -20.52
N SER A 282 14.28 12.06 -20.71
CA SER A 282 13.03 12.83 -20.69
C SER A 282 12.54 13.24 -19.30
N ASP A 283 13.10 12.66 -18.23
CA ASP A 283 12.52 12.76 -16.89
C ASP A 283 13.54 12.80 -15.73
N GLY A 284 14.84 12.84 -16.04
CA GLY A 284 15.94 12.73 -15.06
C GLY A 284 16.20 11.28 -14.60
N PHE A 285 15.49 10.32 -15.19
CA PHE A 285 15.55 8.89 -14.86
C PHE A 285 15.55 8.01 -16.12
N ARG A 286 15.95 8.54 -17.28
CA ARG A 286 15.99 7.84 -18.58
C ARG A 286 14.64 7.21 -18.98
N GLY A 287 13.55 7.94 -18.74
CA GLY A 287 12.20 7.47 -19.02
C GLY A 287 11.70 6.40 -18.04
N LEU A 288 12.36 6.20 -16.90
CA LEU A 288 11.98 5.23 -15.86
C LEU A 288 11.17 5.84 -14.70
N ARG A 289 10.71 7.10 -14.78
CA ARG A 289 9.87 7.71 -13.73
C ARG A 289 8.64 6.87 -13.34
N PRO A 290 7.88 6.22 -14.26
CA PRO A 290 6.77 5.35 -13.86
C PRO A 290 7.23 4.15 -13.03
N LEU A 291 8.37 3.53 -13.37
CA LEU A 291 8.97 2.45 -12.58
C LEU A 291 9.50 2.95 -11.23
N ARG A 292 10.06 4.16 -11.17
CA ARG A 292 10.44 4.82 -9.92
C ARG A 292 9.24 4.98 -8.99
N GLN A 293 8.13 5.49 -9.54
CA GLN A 293 6.89 5.67 -8.78
C GLN A 293 6.33 4.32 -8.31
N PHE A 294 6.27 3.31 -9.17
CA PHE A 294 5.88 1.94 -8.78
C PHE A 294 6.69 1.42 -7.58
N MET A 295 8.02 1.52 -7.67
CA MET A 295 8.91 1.06 -6.60
C MET A 295 8.73 1.87 -5.32
N LEU A 296 8.72 3.21 -5.40
CA LEU A 296 8.52 4.06 -4.21
C LEU A 296 7.18 3.79 -3.51
N TRP A 297 6.09 3.60 -4.25
CA TRP A 297 4.81 3.25 -3.67
C TRP A 297 4.79 1.84 -3.09
N THR A 298 5.52 0.89 -3.67
CA THR A 298 5.63 -0.48 -3.15
C THR A 298 6.48 -0.54 -1.88
N TYR A 299 7.64 0.14 -1.85
CA TYR A 299 8.47 0.27 -0.65
C TYR A 299 7.77 1.07 0.45
N GLY A 300 7.05 2.14 0.10
CA GLY A 300 6.25 2.91 1.05
C GLY A 300 5.08 2.11 1.63
N SER A 301 4.41 1.29 0.82
CA SER A 301 3.42 0.32 1.28
C SER A 301 4.02 -0.65 2.28
N ALA A 302 5.08 -1.37 1.89
CA ALA A 302 5.73 -2.36 2.74
C ALA A 302 6.22 -1.77 4.07
N LEU A 303 6.81 -0.57 4.05
CA LEU A 303 7.25 0.13 5.26
C LEU A 303 6.07 0.50 6.17
N ALA A 304 4.97 1.03 5.61
CA ALA A 304 3.78 1.36 6.39
C ALA A 304 3.11 0.09 6.98
N HIS A 305 3.04 -0.99 6.20
CA HIS A 305 2.53 -2.29 6.66
C HIS A 305 3.43 -2.93 7.72
N LEU A 306 4.76 -2.81 7.60
CA LEU A 306 5.72 -3.18 8.65
C LEU A 306 5.47 -2.39 9.94
N ILE A 307 5.37 -1.06 9.87
CA ILE A 307 5.15 -0.22 11.05
C ILE A 307 3.83 -0.60 11.73
N GLY A 308 2.75 -0.76 10.94
CA GLY A 308 1.45 -1.21 11.46
C GLY A 308 1.50 -2.60 12.11
N LEU A 309 2.15 -3.57 11.46
CA LEU A 309 2.34 -4.93 12.02
C LEU A 309 3.18 -4.90 13.30
N LEU A 310 4.29 -4.17 13.31
CA LEU A 310 5.15 -4.05 14.49
C LEU A 310 4.36 -3.52 15.67
N VAL A 311 3.67 -2.40 15.47
CA VAL A 311 2.87 -1.71 16.50
C VAL A 311 1.72 -2.59 17.00
N PHE A 312 1.09 -3.34 16.10
CA PHE A 312 0.08 -4.33 16.44
C PHE A 312 0.68 -5.51 17.25
N PHE A 313 1.91 -5.94 16.95
CA PHE A 313 2.63 -6.99 17.67
C PHE A 313 3.27 -6.54 19.00
N THR A 314 3.64 -5.26 19.18
CA THR A 314 4.13 -4.75 20.47
C THR A 314 3.03 -4.55 21.49
N VAL A 315 1.88 -4.05 21.04
CA VAL A 315 0.85 -3.52 21.94
C VAL A 315 -0.34 -4.48 22.02
N TRP A 316 -0.88 -4.94 20.88
CA TRP A 316 -2.16 -5.66 20.83
C TRP A 316 -2.05 -7.19 20.80
N LEU A 317 -0.84 -7.76 20.75
CA LEU A 317 -0.60 -9.21 20.82
C LEU A 317 0.58 -9.57 21.73
N PRO A 318 0.52 -10.66 22.52
CA PRO A 318 1.62 -11.09 23.37
C PRO A 318 2.70 -11.82 22.56
N ALA A 319 3.98 -11.50 22.77
CA ALA A 319 5.09 -12.08 22.03
C ALA A 319 5.11 -13.62 22.14
N ALA A 320 4.85 -14.30 21.03
CA ALA A 320 4.64 -15.75 21.02
C ALA A 320 5.34 -16.42 19.83
N SER A 321 5.69 -17.69 19.99
CA SER A 321 6.42 -18.49 18.98
C SER A 321 5.74 -18.51 17.60
N TRP A 322 4.40 -18.43 17.56
CA TRP A 322 3.66 -18.41 16.30
C TRP A 322 3.91 -17.14 15.46
N MET A 323 4.33 -16.03 16.08
CA MET A 323 4.68 -14.80 15.37
C MET A 323 5.86 -14.97 14.43
N VAL A 324 6.78 -15.89 14.74
CA VAL A 324 7.91 -16.24 13.85
C VAL A 324 7.39 -16.73 12.50
N PHE A 325 6.31 -17.53 12.46
CA PHE A 325 5.70 -17.94 11.21
C PHE A 325 5.07 -16.77 10.45
N VAL A 326 4.46 -15.80 11.13
CA VAL A 326 3.91 -14.61 10.45
C VAL A 326 5.02 -13.76 9.85
N VAL A 327 6.09 -13.50 10.61
CA VAL A 327 7.30 -12.79 10.13
C VAL A 327 7.87 -13.50 8.90
N LEU A 328 8.03 -14.83 8.95
CA LEU A 328 8.51 -15.62 7.81
C LEU A 328 7.56 -15.55 6.60
N VAL A 329 6.24 -15.61 6.79
CA VAL A 329 5.26 -15.48 5.70
C VAL A 329 5.33 -14.10 5.06
N VAL A 330 5.40 -13.02 5.84
CA VAL A 330 5.52 -11.66 5.30
C VAL A 330 6.85 -11.48 4.57
N MET A 331 7.96 -12.01 5.10
CA MET A 331 9.26 -12.00 4.39
C MET A 331 9.20 -12.73 3.04
N VAL A 332 8.59 -13.91 2.98
CA VAL A 332 8.43 -14.66 1.72
C VAL A 332 7.59 -13.86 0.73
N VAL A 333 6.50 -13.23 1.21
CA VAL A 333 5.66 -12.34 0.39
C VAL A 333 6.47 -11.15 -0.13
N ASP A 334 7.16 -10.40 0.72
CA ASP A 334 7.95 -9.22 0.33
C ASP A 334 9.12 -9.59 -0.61
N MET A 335 9.78 -10.72 -0.38
CA MET A 335 10.81 -11.25 -1.29
C MET A 335 10.22 -11.50 -2.68
N LEU A 336 9.02 -12.09 -2.77
CA LEU A 336 8.35 -12.41 -4.02
C LEU A 336 7.74 -11.18 -4.74
N VAL A 337 7.11 -10.24 -4.02
CA VAL A 337 6.37 -9.13 -4.62
C VAL A 337 7.18 -7.83 -4.72
N ILE A 338 8.32 -7.73 -4.04
CA ILE A 338 9.16 -6.52 -4.00
C ILE A 338 10.59 -6.79 -4.50
N VAL A 339 11.31 -7.71 -3.84
CA VAL A 339 12.74 -7.91 -4.12
C VAL A 339 12.96 -8.58 -5.47
N TYR A 340 12.25 -9.67 -5.75
CA TYR A 340 12.38 -10.43 -7.00
C TYR A 340 12.02 -9.63 -8.27
N PRO A 341 10.87 -8.91 -8.37
CA PRO A 341 10.59 -8.06 -9.53
C PRO A 341 11.59 -6.89 -9.66
N SER A 342 12.13 -6.38 -8.55
CA SER A 342 13.20 -5.37 -8.59
C SER A 342 14.51 -5.93 -9.12
N SER A 343 14.88 -7.16 -8.76
CA SER A 343 16.04 -7.87 -9.33
C SER A 343 15.90 -8.06 -10.85
N ILE A 344 14.75 -8.54 -11.32
CA ILE A 344 14.46 -8.68 -12.77
C ILE A 344 14.60 -7.32 -13.49
N GLY A 345 14.07 -6.25 -12.88
CA GLY A 345 14.20 -4.88 -13.40
C GLY A 345 15.64 -4.40 -13.46
N TYR A 346 16.44 -4.67 -12.42
CA TYR A 346 17.86 -4.31 -12.34
C TYR A 346 18.67 -5.00 -13.45
N HIS A 347 18.58 -6.33 -13.56
CA HIS A 347 19.31 -7.07 -14.58
C HIS A 347 18.89 -6.69 -16.01
N SER A 348 17.59 -6.45 -16.23
CA SER A 348 17.09 -5.94 -17.51
C SER A 348 17.72 -4.59 -17.88
N ALA A 349 17.67 -3.60 -16.97
CA ALA A 349 18.21 -2.27 -17.21
C ALA A 349 19.74 -2.26 -17.36
N LEU A 350 20.44 -3.12 -16.62
CA LEU A 350 21.89 -3.32 -16.72
C LEU A 350 22.29 -3.85 -18.09
N LEU A 351 21.60 -4.89 -18.60
CA LEU A 351 21.84 -5.45 -19.93
C LEU A 351 21.62 -4.40 -21.03
N VAL A 352 20.66 -3.48 -20.88
CA VAL A 352 20.46 -2.36 -21.81
C VAL A 352 21.64 -1.39 -21.79
N LYS A 353 22.15 -1.01 -20.62
CA LYS A 353 23.36 -0.16 -20.51
C LYS A 353 24.58 -0.83 -21.13
N GLN A 354 24.85 -2.09 -20.78
CA GLN A 354 25.98 -2.85 -21.32
C GLN A 354 25.93 -2.96 -22.85
N LYS A 355 24.75 -3.22 -23.44
CA LYS A 355 24.57 -3.24 -24.90
C LYS A 355 24.81 -1.87 -25.53
N HIS A 356 24.39 -0.79 -24.89
CA HIS A 356 24.62 0.56 -25.39
C HIS A 356 26.09 0.97 -25.31
N VAL A 357 26.80 0.66 -24.21
CA VAL A 357 28.26 0.87 -24.12
C VAL A 357 28.98 0.09 -25.22
N LYS A 358 28.65 -1.20 -25.43
CA LYS A 358 29.21 -1.98 -26.55
C LYS A 358 28.91 -1.41 -27.94
N TRP A 359 27.85 -0.61 -28.08
CA TRP A 359 27.57 0.14 -29.31
C TRP A 359 28.45 1.40 -29.40
N LEU A 360 28.57 2.20 -28.33
CA LEU A 360 29.44 3.38 -28.27
C LEU A 360 30.90 3.04 -28.64
N TYR A 361 31.45 1.95 -28.10
CA TYR A 361 32.80 1.46 -28.46
C TYR A 361 32.98 1.10 -29.94
N ARG A 362 31.89 0.83 -30.68
CA ARG A 362 31.91 0.50 -32.11
C ARG A 362 31.65 1.71 -33.01
N THR A 363 31.05 2.78 -32.48
CA THR A 363 30.59 3.92 -33.30
C THR A 363 31.26 5.24 -32.98
N LEU A 364 31.85 5.41 -31.80
CA LEU A 364 32.53 6.65 -31.41
C LEU A 364 34.06 6.55 -31.54
N PRO A 365 34.74 7.67 -31.86
CA PRO A 365 36.20 7.79 -31.76
C PRO A 365 36.66 7.78 -30.30
N GLU A 366 37.93 7.44 -30.04
CA GLU A 366 38.44 7.15 -28.69
C GLU A 366 38.32 8.29 -27.69
N ASN A 367 38.56 9.52 -28.14
CA ASN A 367 38.40 10.75 -27.36
C ASN A 367 36.96 10.98 -26.85
N GLU A 368 35.94 10.37 -27.47
CA GLU A 368 34.53 10.51 -27.08
C GLU A 368 33.98 9.27 -26.34
N ARG A 369 34.66 8.12 -26.42
CA ARG A 369 34.17 6.85 -25.82
C ARG A 369 34.06 6.92 -24.30
N ASP A 370 35.09 7.42 -23.63
CA ASP A 370 35.18 7.47 -22.18
C ASP A 370 34.16 8.44 -21.55
N PRO A 371 34.04 9.72 -21.98
CA PRO A 371 33.01 10.61 -21.43
C PRO A 371 31.59 10.10 -21.70
N ALA A 372 31.31 9.55 -22.88
CA ALA A 372 29.99 8.97 -23.19
C ALA A 372 29.71 7.73 -22.30
N THR A 373 30.70 6.86 -22.10
CA THR A 373 30.58 5.67 -21.23
C THR A 373 30.39 6.06 -19.77
N ALA A 374 31.14 7.05 -19.28
CA ALA A 374 30.98 7.61 -17.94
C ALA A 374 29.56 8.17 -17.75
N GLN A 375 29.03 8.93 -18.72
CA GLN A 375 27.66 9.44 -18.70
C GLN A 375 26.63 8.29 -18.63
N VAL A 376 26.84 7.17 -19.35
CA VAL A 376 25.95 5.99 -19.28
C VAL A 376 25.88 5.40 -17.86
N TRP A 377 27.00 5.39 -17.13
CA TRP A 377 27.10 4.82 -15.78
C TRP A 377 26.78 5.79 -14.64
N ALA A 378 26.91 7.11 -14.84
CA ALA A 378 26.65 8.14 -13.83
C ALA A 378 25.20 8.11 -13.27
N VAL A 379 24.22 7.74 -14.10
CA VAL A 379 22.84 7.51 -13.64
C VAL A 379 22.74 6.07 -13.09
N PRO A 380 22.10 5.82 -11.93
CA PRO A 380 21.94 4.46 -11.39
C PRO A 380 21.13 3.53 -12.33
N VAL A 381 21.26 2.21 -12.13
CA VAL A 381 20.58 1.19 -12.98
C VAL A 381 19.07 1.15 -12.70
N LEU A 382 18.69 1.24 -11.43
CA LEU A 382 17.31 1.44 -10.99
C LEU A 382 17.20 2.77 -10.22
N PRO A 383 16.06 3.46 -10.31
CA PRO A 383 15.87 4.75 -9.65
C PRO A 383 15.54 4.66 -8.14
N VAL A 384 15.62 3.46 -7.56
CA VAL A 384 15.73 3.16 -6.12
C VAL A 384 16.74 2.02 -5.97
N THR A 385 17.64 2.10 -4.98
CA THR A 385 18.65 1.07 -4.75
C THR A 385 18.07 -0.13 -4.01
N THR A 386 18.13 -1.31 -4.63
CA THR A 386 17.71 -2.60 -4.02
C THR A 386 18.37 -2.85 -2.67
N ARG A 387 19.63 -2.42 -2.49
CA ARG A 387 20.36 -2.53 -1.22
C ARG A 387 19.62 -1.89 -0.03
N ARG A 388 18.97 -0.73 -0.22
CA ARG A 388 18.19 -0.06 0.84
C ARG A 388 16.92 -0.84 1.19
N ALA A 389 16.29 -1.47 0.20
CA ALA A 389 15.12 -2.33 0.42
C ALA A 389 15.49 -3.60 1.19
N THR A 390 16.58 -4.27 0.81
CA THR A 390 17.09 -5.42 1.58
C THR A 390 17.48 -5.01 2.99
N THR A 391 18.12 -3.85 3.21
CA THR A 391 18.39 -3.35 4.57
C THR A 391 17.11 -3.08 5.36
N GLY A 392 16.05 -2.57 4.72
CA GLY A 392 14.73 -2.44 5.36
C GLY A 392 14.10 -3.78 5.74
N ILE A 393 14.28 -4.83 4.92
CA ILE A 393 13.80 -6.19 5.19
C ILE A 393 14.71 -6.93 6.21
N THR A 394 16.00 -6.60 6.29
CA THR A 394 16.88 -7.08 7.37
C THR A 394 16.59 -6.37 8.67
N LEU A 395 16.21 -5.09 8.64
CA LEU A 395 15.65 -4.41 9.81
C LEU A 395 14.32 -5.07 10.20
N TYR A 396 13.39 -5.33 9.27
CA TYR A 396 12.12 -6.07 9.49
C TYR A 396 12.34 -7.37 10.28
N LEU A 397 13.40 -8.12 9.97
CA LEU A 397 13.81 -9.35 10.69
C LEU A 397 14.26 -9.11 12.13
N LEU A 398 14.97 -8.02 12.38
CA LEU A 398 15.52 -7.68 13.70
C LEU A 398 14.49 -6.95 14.56
N VAL A 399 13.49 -6.27 13.98
CA VAL A 399 12.57 -5.48 14.80
C VAL A 399 11.81 -6.33 15.80
N PRO A 400 11.26 -7.53 15.53
CA PRO A 400 10.58 -8.37 16.53
C PRO A 400 11.41 -8.69 17.79
N ALA A 401 12.74 -8.66 17.72
CA ALA A 401 13.61 -8.82 18.88
C ALA A 401 13.65 -7.57 19.79
N VAL A 402 13.35 -6.38 19.25
CA VAL A 402 13.33 -5.11 20.01
C VAL A 402 12.12 -5.02 20.96
N PRO A 403 10.87 -5.31 20.56
CA PRO A 403 9.72 -5.51 21.45
C PRO A 403 9.94 -6.50 22.58
N ALA A 404 10.70 -7.58 22.34
CA ALA A 404 11.02 -8.55 23.38
C ALA A 404 12.00 -7.98 24.44
N LEU A 405 12.77 -6.95 24.09
CA LEU A 405 13.73 -6.27 24.98
C LEU A 405 13.12 -5.06 25.72
N ILE A 406 12.09 -4.41 25.17
CA ILE A 406 11.43 -3.25 25.79
C ILE A 406 10.90 -3.54 27.22
N PRO A 407 10.11 -4.61 27.49
CA PRO A 407 9.67 -4.91 28.85
C PRO A 407 10.85 -5.21 29.80
N ILE A 408 11.92 -5.85 29.30
CA ILE A 408 13.12 -6.14 30.11
C ILE A 408 13.85 -4.85 30.52
N ILE A 409 13.74 -3.78 29.73
CA ILE A 409 14.30 -2.46 30.05
C ILE A 409 13.38 -1.72 31.04
N PHE A 410 12.06 -1.74 30.83
CA PHE A 410 11.10 -1.07 31.72
C PHE A 410 10.92 -1.76 33.08
N GLN A 411 11.17 -3.08 33.19
CA GLN A 411 11.18 -3.80 34.48
C GLN A 411 12.51 -3.66 35.26
N ARG A 412 13.48 -2.91 34.73
CA ARG A 412 14.82 -2.69 35.33
C ARG A 412 15.14 -1.21 35.57
N LEU A 413 14.20 -0.32 35.26
CA LEU A 413 14.18 1.10 35.60
C LEU A 413 13.19 1.31 36.75
#